data_AF-A0A2E1GQK2-F1
#
_entry.id   AF-A0A2E1GQK2-F1
#
_cell.length_a   1.000
_cell.length_b   1.000
_cell.length_c   1.000
_cell.angle_alpha   90.00
_cell.angle_beta   90.00
_cell.angle_gamma   90.00
#
_symmetry.space_group_name_H-M   'P 1'
#
loop_
_entity.id
_entity.type
_entity.pdbx_description
1 polymer ?
#
loop_
_entity_poly.entity_id
_entity_poly.type
_entity_poly.pdbx_seq_one_letter_code
_entity_poly.pdbx_strand_id
1 'polypeptide(L)'
;MHAGNKLASLVSLSKKTPDSPEISKNISMQVAAMNPIALDKESVDKNTIDKETQIIKEQLIQEGKPEKIIENIAKGKLNKFFKDNTLINQNYIKESKISVKDYINSIDKELEIRNFSRLSLS
;
A
#
# COMPACT_ATOMS: atom_id res chain seq x y z
N MET A 1 -15.29 -4.96 10.11
CA MET A 1 -15.53 -3.66 10.78
C MET A 1 -14.50 -3.49 11.88
N HIS A 2 -13.92 -2.30 12.00
CA HIS A 2 -12.97 -1.98 13.06
C HIS A 2 -13.70 -1.65 14.38
N ALA A 3 -13.01 -1.80 15.51
CA ALA A 3 -13.53 -1.43 16.81
C ALA A 3 -13.97 0.05 16.82
N GLY A 4 -15.22 0.31 17.22
CA GLY A 4 -15.81 1.65 17.21
C GLY A 4 -16.77 1.93 16.05
N ASN A 5 -17.03 0.96 15.15
CA ASN A 5 -18.03 1.05 14.07
C ASN A 5 -17.83 2.18 13.04
N LYS A 6 -16.69 2.88 13.08
CA LYS A 6 -16.38 4.00 12.16
C LYS A 6 -15.64 3.57 10.91
N LEU A 7 -15.19 2.32 10.80
CA LEU A 7 -14.37 1.86 9.68
C LEU A 7 -14.77 0.46 9.22
N ALA A 8 -14.93 0.32 7.91
CA ALA A 8 -15.10 -0.96 7.24
C ALA A 8 -14.07 -1.11 6.12
N SER A 9 -13.62 -2.35 5.91
CA SER A 9 -12.75 -2.72 4.80
C SER A 9 -13.22 -4.03 4.18
N LEU A 10 -13.04 -4.14 2.87
CA LEU A 10 -13.39 -5.29 2.04
C LEU A 10 -12.17 -5.64 1.19
N VAL A 11 -11.97 -6.93 0.93
CA VAL A 11 -10.92 -7.44 0.04
C VAL A 11 -11.48 -8.57 -0.83
N SER A 12 -11.07 -8.59 -2.10
CA SER A 12 -11.37 -9.67 -3.04
C SER A 12 -10.11 -10.49 -3.31
N LEU A 13 -10.21 -11.81 -3.19
CA LEU A 13 -9.16 -12.75 -3.58
C LEU A 13 -9.45 -13.33 -4.97
N SER A 14 -8.42 -13.79 -5.68
CA SER A 14 -8.55 -14.37 -7.03
C SER A 14 -9.21 -15.75 -7.05
N LYS A 15 -9.07 -16.52 -5.97
CA LYS A 15 -9.66 -17.84 -5.79
C LYS A 15 -9.98 -18.11 -4.33
N LYS A 16 -10.87 -19.08 -4.09
CA LYS A 16 -11.17 -19.59 -2.74
C LYS A 16 -10.20 -20.73 -2.42
N THR A 17 -9.65 -20.67 -1.21
CA THR A 17 -8.74 -21.65 -0.60
C THR A 17 -9.24 -21.97 0.81
N PRO A 18 -8.77 -23.07 1.45
CA PRO A 18 -9.07 -23.34 2.86
C PRO A 18 -8.71 -22.17 3.79
N ASP A 19 -7.60 -21.47 3.50
CA ASP A 19 -7.09 -20.36 4.30
C ASP A 19 -7.72 -18.99 3.95
N SER A 20 -8.58 -18.93 2.93
CA SER A 20 -9.20 -17.68 2.47
C SER A 20 -9.90 -16.88 3.58
N PRO A 21 -10.62 -17.47 4.56
CA PRO A 21 -11.22 -16.72 5.66
C PRO A 21 -10.18 -15.98 6.52
N GLU A 22 -9.02 -16.61 6.78
CA GLU A 22 -7.96 -16.00 7.57
C GLU A 22 -7.21 -14.94 6.75
N ILE A 23 -6.82 -15.27 5.52
CA ILE A 23 -6.11 -14.35 4.62
C ILE A 23 -6.94 -13.08 4.42
N SER A 24 -8.21 -13.23 4.01
CA SER A 24 -9.09 -12.08 3.76
C SER A 24 -9.30 -11.22 5.01
N LYS A 25 -9.42 -11.83 6.20
CA LYS A 25 -9.49 -11.11 7.47
C LYS A 25 -8.21 -10.31 7.74
N ASN A 26 -7.04 -10.93 7.55
CA ASN A 26 -5.75 -10.31 7.80
C ASN A 26 -5.48 -9.16 6.83
N ILE A 27 -5.77 -9.35 5.54
CA ILE A 27 -5.62 -8.30 4.53
C ILE A 27 -6.67 -7.19 4.73
N SER A 28 -7.89 -7.51 5.13
CA SER A 28 -8.88 -6.47 5.46
C SER A 28 -8.43 -5.61 6.65
N MET A 29 -7.79 -6.22 7.65
CA MET A 29 -7.19 -5.49 8.78
C MET A 29 -6.00 -4.63 8.34
N GLN A 30 -5.16 -5.13 7.43
CA GLN A 30 -4.10 -4.36 6.79
C GLN A 30 -4.67 -3.11 6.09
N VAL A 31 -5.68 -3.28 5.24
CA VAL A 31 -6.35 -2.17 4.52
C VAL A 31 -6.90 -1.15 5.51
N ALA A 32 -7.56 -1.62 6.57
CA ALA A 32 -8.12 -0.75 7.60
C ALA A 32 -7.05 0.11 8.27
N ALA A 33 -5.94 -0.51 8.70
CA ALA A 33 -4.87 0.12 9.46
C ALA A 33 -3.99 1.05 8.63
N MET A 34 -3.66 0.64 7.40
CA MET A 34 -2.64 1.32 6.59
C MET A 34 -3.22 2.29 5.56
N ASN A 35 -4.53 2.23 5.29
CA ASN A 35 -5.21 3.11 4.33
C ASN A 35 -4.49 3.21 2.96
N PRO A 36 -4.20 2.09 2.29
CA PRO A 36 -3.55 2.13 0.99
C PRO A 36 -4.43 2.88 -0.03
N ILE A 37 -3.80 3.66 -0.89
CA ILE A 37 -4.48 4.46 -1.93
C ILE A 37 -4.75 3.66 -3.20
N ALA A 38 -4.02 2.57 -3.43
CA ALA A 38 -4.12 1.72 -4.60
C ALA A 38 -3.67 0.28 -4.31
N LEU A 39 -3.97 -0.65 -5.22
CA LEU A 39 -3.59 -2.06 -5.06
C LEU A 39 -2.07 -2.22 -5.17
N ASP A 40 -1.50 -1.64 -6.22
CA ASP A 40 -0.09 -1.65 -6.58
C ASP A 40 0.32 -0.27 -7.12
N LYS A 41 1.58 -0.16 -7.58
CA LYS A 41 2.15 1.10 -8.09
C LYS A 41 1.50 1.55 -9.39
N GLU A 42 1.10 0.59 -10.23
CA GLU A 42 0.54 0.82 -11.56
C GLU A 42 -0.90 1.34 -11.47
N SER A 43 -1.58 0.99 -10.38
CA SER A 43 -2.95 1.39 -10.06
C SER A 43 -3.03 2.78 -9.38
N VAL A 44 -1.91 3.45 -9.13
CA VAL A 44 -1.92 4.81 -8.54
C VAL A 44 -2.23 5.83 -9.62
N ASP A 45 -3.20 6.72 -9.35
CA ASP A 45 -3.56 7.79 -10.27
C ASP A 45 -2.35 8.69 -10.60
N LYS A 46 -2.19 9.01 -11.89
CA LYS A 46 -1.05 9.80 -12.37
C LYS A 46 -0.96 11.16 -11.68
N ASN A 47 -2.09 11.84 -11.42
CA ASN A 47 -2.04 13.13 -10.74
C ASN A 47 -1.54 12.99 -9.31
N THR A 48 -1.76 11.84 -8.66
CA THR A 48 -1.21 11.58 -7.32
C THR A 48 0.30 11.39 -7.40
N ILE A 49 0.80 10.64 -8.39
CA ILE A 49 2.24 10.45 -8.63
C ILE A 49 2.93 11.80 -8.92
N ASP A 50 2.34 12.61 -9.79
CA ASP A 50 2.90 13.91 -10.19
C ASP A 50 2.93 14.88 -9.00
N LYS A 51 1.84 14.97 -8.23
CA LYS A 51 1.76 15.80 -7.01
C LYS A 51 2.78 15.36 -5.97
N GLU A 52 2.85 14.07 -5.66
CA GLU A 52 3.81 13.56 -4.68
C GLU A 52 5.26 13.81 -5.13
N THR A 53 5.55 13.62 -6.42
CA THR A 53 6.87 13.91 -7.01
C THR A 53 7.23 15.39 -6.85
N GLN A 54 6.27 16.30 -7.08
CA GLN A 54 6.47 17.73 -6.89
C GLN A 54 6.75 18.06 -5.41
N ILE A 55 5.94 17.54 -4.49
CA ILE A 55 6.11 17.73 -3.04
C ILE A 55 7.50 17.26 -2.60
N ILE A 56 7.92 16.07 -3.05
CA ILE A 56 9.24 15.51 -2.74
C ILE A 56 10.37 16.42 -3.26
N LYS A 57 10.27 16.92 -4.50
CA LYS A 57 11.29 17.80 -5.08
C LYS A 57 11.36 19.13 -4.33
N GLU A 58 10.22 19.76 -4.05
CA GLU A 58 10.13 21.00 -3.29
C GLU A 58 10.76 20.86 -1.91
N GLN A 59 10.48 19.75 -1.20
CA GLN A 59 11.09 19.44 0.08
C GLN A 59 12.62 19.36 -0.03
N LEU A 60 13.16 18.69 -1.05
CA LEU A 60 14.60 18.55 -1.24
C LEU A 60 15.30 19.87 -1.59
N ILE A 61 14.63 20.75 -2.33
CA ILE A 61 15.12 22.11 -2.62
C ILE A 61 15.18 22.92 -1.32
N GLN A 62 14.13 22.87 -0.50
CA GLN A 62 14.08 23.55 0.80
C GLN A 62 15.14 23.01 1.77
N GLU A 63 15.46 21.72 1.71
CA GLU A 63 16.57 21.08 2.44
C GLU A 63 17.97 21.47 1.89
N GLY A 64 18.06 22.29 0.83
CA GLY A 64 19.31 22.77 0.24
C GLY A 64 20.08 21.70 -0.54
N LYS A 65 19.41 20.65 -1.03
CA LYS A 65 20.08 19.59 -1.82
C LYS A 65 20.46 20.12 -3.21
N PRO A 66 21.65 19.80 -3.75
CA PRO A 66 22.03 20.16 -5.11
C PRO A 66 21.10 19.56 -6.17
N GLU A 67 20.70 20.32 -7.19
CA GLU A 67 19.79 19.88 -8.27
C GLU A 67 20.22 18.55 -8.90
N LYS A 68 21.54 18.36 -9.10
CA LYS A 68 22.13 17.15 -9.70
C LYS A 68 21.82 15.86 -8.93
N ILE A 69 21.51 15.95 -7.63
CA ILE A 69 21.17 14.77 -6.80
C ILE A 69 19.68 14.68 -6.45
N ILE A 70 18.91 15.77 -6.64
CA ILE A 70 17.48 15.82 -6.29
C ILE A 70 16.71 14.72 -7.02
N GLU A 71 16.93 14.52 -8.31
CA GLU A 71 16.19 13.51 -9.07
C GLU A 71 16.41 12.10 -8.55
N ASN A 72 17.65 11.76 -8.18
CA ASN A 72 17.98 10.44 -7.65
C ASN A 72 17.36 10.21 -6.27
N ILE A 73 17.40 11.23 -5.40
CA ILE A 73 16.76 11.15 -4.08
C ILE A 73 15.23 11.08 -4.23
N ALA A 74 14.66 11.86 -5.15
CA ALA A 74 13.23 11.88 -5.41
C ALA A 74 12.72 10.50 -5.87
N LYS A 75 13.44 9.80 -6.75
CA LYS A 75 13.12 8.42 -7.13
C LYS A 75 13.10 7.48 -5.92
N GLY A 76 14.05 7.61 -5.00
CA GLY A 76 14.09 6.83 -3.76
C GLY A 76 12.89 7.11 -2.85
N LYS A 77 12.58 8.40 -2.61
CA LYS A 77 11.42 8.82 -1.81
C LYS A 77 10.10 8.38 -2.46
N LEU A 78 9.96 8.48 -3.77
CA LEU A 78 8.77 8.02 -4.50
C LEU A 78 8.61 6.49 -4.45
N ASN A 79 9.71 5.74 -4.52
CA ASN A 79 9.67 4.30 -4.31
C ASN A 79 9.20 3.93 -2.89
N LYS A 80 9.61 4.70 -1.88
CA LYS A 80 9.11 4.55 -0.51
C LYS A 80 7.63 4.91 -0.42
N PHE A 81 7.18 5.99 -1.04
CA PHE A 81 5.77 6.35 -1.13
C PHE A 81 4.94 5.17 -1.66
N PHE A 82 5.36 4.54 -2.76
CA PHE A 82 4.66 3.37 -3.28
C PHE A 82 4.67 2.18 -2.32
N LYS A 83 5.80 1.94 -1.64
CA LYS A 83 5.90 0.89 -0.63
C LYS A 83 4.91 1.13 0.50
N ASP A 84 4.79 2.37 0.98
CA ASP A 84 3.97 2.68 2.14
C ASP A 84 2.47 2.85 1.80
N ASN A 85 2.13 3.21 0.56
CA ASN A 85 0.77 3.60 0.16
C ASN A 85 0.05 2.60 -0.76
N THR A 86 0.68 1.50 -1.19
CA THR A 86 0.01 0.50 -2.05
C THR A 86 -0.12 -0.85 -1.36
N LEU A 87 -1.30 -1.48 -1.51
CA LEU A 87 -1.71 -2.62 -0.68
C LEU A 87 -0.75 -3.80 -0.76
N ILE A 88 -0.25 -4.15 -1.94
CA ILE A 88 0.60 -5.34 -2.08
C ILE A 88 2.07 -5.07 -1.75
N ASN A 89 2.53 -3.81 -1.82
CA ASN A 89 3.94 -3.46 -1.61
C ASN A 89 4.27 -3.08 -0.16
N GLN A 90 3.28 -2.72 0.63
CA GLN A 90 3.46 -2.40 2.05
C GLN A 90 3.93 -3.60 2.86
N ASN A 91 4.65 -3.30 3.94
CA ASN A 91 5.01 -4.29 4.94
C ASN A 91 3.74 -4.85 5.59
N TYR A 92 3.70 -6.15 5.80
CA TYR A 92 2.59 -6.82 6.44
C TYR A 92 2.55 -6.50 7.94
N ILE A 93 1.42 -6.00 8.45
CA ILE A 93 1.32 -5.50 9.83
C ILE A 93 1.56 -6.56 10.90
N LYS A 94 1.34 -7.85 10.58
CA LYS A 94 1.61 -8.94 11.53
C LYS A 94 3.04 -9.47 11.47
N GLU A 95 3.73 -9.26 10.35
CA GLU A 95 5.13 -9.66 10.15
C GLU A 95 5.83 -8.58 9.32
N SER A 96 6.41 -7.61 10.00
CA SER A 96 6.95 -6.39 9.39
C SER A 96 8.15 -6.61 8.45
N LYS A 97 8.68 -7.84 8.40
CA LYS A 97 9.82 -8.22 7.55
C LYS A 97 9.43 -8.55 6.12
N ILE A 98 8.16 -8.87 5.86
CA ILE A 98 7.68 -9.28 4.54
C ILE A 98 6.63 -8.32 4.01
N SER A 99 6.48 -8.24 2.69
CA SER A 99 5.38 -7.48 2.09
C SER A 99 4.07 -8.26 2.17
N VAL A 100 2.94 -7.58 1.96
CA VAL A 100 1.63 -8.23 1.80
C VAL A 100 1.65 -9.23 0.64
N LYS A 101 2.32 -8.89 -0.47
CA LYS A 101 2.51 -9.80 -1.60
C LYS A 101 3.25 -11.07 -1.18
N ASP A 102 4.35 -10.93 -0.45
CA ASP A 102 5.15 -12.07 0.01
C ASP A 102 4.39 -12.94 1.01
N TYR A 103 3.59 -12.32 1.90
CA TYR A 103 2.71 -13.05 2.81
C TYR A 103 1.73 -13.95 2.04
N ILE A 104 1.06 -13.43 1.02
CA ILE A 104 0.12 -14.22 0.21
C ILE A 104 0.85 -15.33 -0.54
N ASN A 105 1.98 -15.00 -1.18
CA ASN A 105 2.80 -15.96 -1.93
C ASN A 105 3.37 -17.07 -1.05
N SER A 106 3.59 -16.82 0.24
CA SER A 106 4.05 -17.82 1.21
C SER A 106 2.99 -18.88 1.52
N ILE A 107 1.72 -18.57 1.29
CA ILE A 107 0.58 -19.47 1.50
C ILE A 107 0.22 -20.15 0.18
N ASP A 108 0.05 -19.38 -0.90
CA ASP A 108 -0.31 -19.87 -2.23
C ASP A 108 0.21 -18.91 -3.30
N LYS A 109 1.12 -19.40 -4.17
CA LYS A 109 1.79 -18.58 -5.20
C LYS A 109 0.86 -18.09 -6.31
N GLU A 110 -0.30 -18.70 -6.48
CA GLU A 110 -1.28 -18.32 -7.50
C GLU A 110 -2.45 -17.50 -6.91
N LEU A 111 -2.44 -17.28 -5.59
CA LEU A 111 -3.43 -16.46 -4.93
C LEU A 111 -3.06 -14.98 -5.09
N GLU A 112 -4.03 -14.16 -5.52
CA GLU A 112 -3.84 -12.73 -5.73
C GLU A 112 -4.94 -11.95 -5.03
N ILE A 113 -4.63 -10.72 -4.59
CA ILE A 113 -5.64 -9.73 -4.24
C ILE A 113 -6.11 -9.08 -5.53
N ARG A 114 -7.41 -9.16 -5.82
CA ARG A 114 -8.01 -8.54 -7.01
C ARG A 114 -8.43 -7.09 -6.77
N ASN A 115 -8.97 -6.81 -5.59
CA ASN A 115 -9.49 -5.48 -5.27
C ASN A 115 -9.64 -5.30 -3.75
N PHE A 116 -9.77 -4.06 -3.30
CA PHE A 116 -10.13 -3.73 -1.93
C PHE A 116 -10.98 -2.45 -1.88
N SER A 117 -11.71 -2.28 -0.77
CA SER A 117 -12.39 -1.03 -0.47
C SER A 117 -12.22 -0.71 1.01
N ARG A 118 -12.12 0.58 1.33
CA ARG A 118 -12.05 1.08 2.70
C ARG A 118 -13.01 2.25 2.83
N LEU A 119 -13.89 2.16 3.82
CA LEU A 119 -14.85 3.20 4.16
C LEU A 119 -14.58 3.63 5.60
N SER A 120 -14.54 4.94 5.82
CA SER A 120 -14.35 5.53 7.15
C SER A 120 -15.37 6.63 7.35
N LEU A 121 -16.02 6.64 8.51
CA LEU A 121 -16.84 7.76 8.98
C LEU A 121 -15.90 8.73 9.70
N SER A 122 -15.66 9.88 9.09
CA SER A 122 -14.98 11.03 9.68
C SER A 122 -15.93 11.83 10.56
#